data_AF-A0A5J4TMP7-F1
#
_entry.id   AF-A0A5J4TMP7-F1
#
_cell.length_a   1.000
_cell.length_b   1.000
_cell.length_c   1.000
_cell.angle_alpha   90.00
_cell.angle_beta   90.00
_cell.angle_gamma   90.00
#
_symmetry.space_group_name_H-M   'P 1'
#
loop_
_entity.id
_entity.type
_entity.pdbx_description
1 polymer ?
#
loop_
_entity_poly.entity_id
_entity_poly.type
_entity_poly.pdbx_seq_one_letter_code
_entity_poly.pdbx_strand_id
1 'polypeptide(L)'
;MDHLDDDNLASQKPMHLILFNDAILHLVQIARIIRMALENALIVGFGGSGRQSLIRLIAHIANCKFQRVEVNKSYRQMEFREDLKKQLRVAGEKKQQCFLYVSDNHIVKETFLEDINNLLNIGEIPNIWQSEEADAIVDSLRNSAKEAGRGVGRDDVMAYFNTLVRSNLHVVL
;
A
#
# COMPACT_ATOMS: atom_id res chain seq x y z
N MET A 1 17.38 -17.74 -8.81
CA MET A 1 18.24 -17.22 -7.73
C MET A 1 18.55 -15.73 -7.98
N ASP A 2 18.19 -15.18 -9.15
CA ASP A 2 18.60 -13.83 -9.59
C ASP A 2 17.74 -12.65 -9.08
N HIS A 3 16.53 -12.85 -8.54
CA HIS A 3 15.68 -11.73 -8.10
C HIS A 3 16.20 -10.94 -6.90
N LEU A 4 16.99 -11.57 -6.02
CA LEU A 4 17.64 -10.89 -4.90
C LEU A 4 18.76 -9.98 -5.38
N ASP A 5 19.53 -10.45 -6.38
CA ASP A 5 20.62 -9.70 -6.98
C ASP A 5 20.08 -8.54 -7.84
N ASP A 6 18.99 -8.78 -8.58
CA ASP A 6 18.26 -7.75 -9.33
C ASP A 6 17.69 -6.64 -8.42
N ASP A 7 17.06 -6.98 -7.28
CA ASP A 7 16.59 -5.97 -6.31
C ASP A 7 17.77 -5.20 -5.69
N ASN A 8 18.88 -5.89 -5.41
CA ASN A 8 20.08 -5.27 -4.84
C ASN A 8 20.76 -4.30 -5.82
N LEU A 9 20.70 -4.58 -7.12
CA LEU A 9 21.19 -3.68 -8.17
C LEU A 9 20.26 -2.47 -8.38
N ALA A 10 18.95 -2.65 -8.22
CA ALA A 10 17.95 -1.60 -8.38
C ALA A 10 17.74 -0.72 -7.13
N SER A 11 18.17 -1.16 -5.95
CA SER A 11 17.86 -0.53 -4.65
C SER A 11 19.06 0.16 -4.02
N GLN A 12 18.84 1.36 -3.46
CA GLN A 12 19.87 2.09 -2.68
C GLN A 12 20.20 1.42 -1.32
N LYS A 13 19.40 0.44 -0.88
CA LYS A 13 19.61 -0.32 0.37
C LYS A 13 19.64 -1.82 0.06
N PRO A 14 20.80 -2.41 -0.27
CA PRO A 14 20.92 -3.82 -0.58
C PRO A 14 20.51 -4.70 0.61
N MET A 15 19.84 -5.83 0.32
CA MET A 15 19.43 -6.86 1.27
C MET A 15 20.33 -8.08 1.15
N HIS A 16 21.02 -8.41 2.23
CA HIS A 16 21.65 -9.72 2.40
C HIS A 16 20.68 -10.64 3.14
N LEU A 17 19.88 -11.39 2.38
CA LEU A 17 18.88 -12.29 2.92
C LEU A 17 19.33 -13.74 2.77
N ILE A 18 19.37 -14.48 3.88
CA ILE A 18 19.57 -15.93 3.87
C ILE A 18 18.18 -16.57 3.93
N LEU A 19 17.81 -17.31 2.89
CA LEU A 19 16.53 -18.02 2.83
C LEU A 19 16.66 -19.39 3.51
N PHE A 20 16.05 -19.53 4.68
CA PHE A 20 15.83 -20.80 5.38
C PHE A 20 14.35 -21.19 5.32
N ASN A 21 14.01 -22.43 5.68
CA ASN A 21 12.66 -22.98 5.46
C ASN A 21 11.53 -22.10 6.02
N ASP A 22 11.69 -21.53 7.22
CA ASP A 22 10.68 -20.63 7.79
C ASP A 22 10.58 -19.31 7.04
N ALA A 23 11.70 -18.78 6.52
CA ALA A 23 11.69 -17.58 5.68
C ALA A 23 10.95 -17.85 4.36
N ILE A 24 11.12 -19.04 3.77
CA ILE A 24 10.39 -19.47 2.57
C ILE A 24 8.89 -19.61 2.88
N LEU A 25 8.54 -20.18 4.03
CA LEU A 25 7.14 -20.32 4.44
C LEU A 25 6.46 -18.95 4.61
N HIS A 26 7.11 -18.01 5.30
CA HIS A 26 6.62 -16.64 5.40
C HIS A 26 6.52 -15.97 4.03
N LEU A 27 7.47 -16.23 3.14
CA LEU A 27 7.46 -15.71 1.77
C LEU A 27 6.22 -16.19 1.01
N VAL A 28 5.91 -17.49 1.08
CA VAL A 28 4.71 -18.07 0.46
C VAL A 28 3.42 -17.50 1.06
N GLN A 29 3.36 -17.31 2.38
CA GLN A 29 2.19 -16.73 3.06
C GLN A 29 1.94 -15.29 2.60
N ILE A 30 2.98 -14.45 2.58
CA ILE A 30 2.86 -13.07 2.13
C ILE A 30 2.53 -13.02 0.63
N ALA A 31 3.17 -13.86 -0.20
CA ALA A 31 2.88 -13.96 -1.63
C ALA A 31 1.41 -14.33 -1.92
N ARG A 32 0.79 -15.14 -1.05
CA ARG A 32 -0.63 -15.46 -1.13
C ARG A 32 -1.51 -14.23 -0.91
N ILE A 33 -1.19 -13.41 0.10
CA ILE A 33 -1.94 -12.19 0.44
C ILE A 33 -1.93 -11.20 -0.74
N ILE A 34 -0.81 -11.10 -1.47
CA ILE A 34 -0.70 -10.22 -2.66
C ILE A 34 -1.67 -10.62 -3.78
N ARG A 35 -1.89 -11.93 -3.94
CA ARG A 35 -2.70 -12.46 -5.04
C ARG A 35 -4.19 -12.38 -4.77
N MET A 36 -4.58 -12.09 -3.54
CA MET A 36 -5.98 -12.03 -3.13
C MET A 36 -6.41 -10.57 -3.01
N ALA A 37 -7.32 -10.14 -3.89
CA ALA A 37 -7.91 -8.81 -3.80
C ALA A 37 -8.65 -8.65 -2.47
N LEU A 38 -8.60 -7.44 -1.88
CA LEU A 38 -9.24 -7.08 -0.60
C LEU A 38 -8.58 -7.69 0.66
N GLU A 39 -7.46 -8.41 0.54
CA GLU A 39 -6.74 -8.92 1.70
C GLU A 39 -5.67 -7.94 2.19
N ASN A 40 -5.73 -7.60 3.46
CA ASN A 40 -4.68 -6.86 4.17
C ASN A 40 -3.92 -7.82 5.09
N ALA A 41 -2.64 -7.54 5.33
CA ALA A 41 -1.80 -8.39 6.17
C ALA A 41 -1.42 -7.69 7.47
N LEU A 42 -1.56 -8.38 8.59
CA LEU A 42 -0.90 -8.00 9.85
C LEU A 42 0.21 -9.02 10.10
N ILE A 43 1.47 -8.57 10.13
CA ILE A 43 2.63 -9.47 10.24
C ILE A 43 3.24 -9.33 11.64
N VAL A 44 2.65 -10.03 12.61
CA VAL A 44 3.06 -9.94 14.03
C VAL A 44 4.36 -10.70 14.32
N GLY A 45 5.41 -10.01 14.77
CA GLY A 45 6.63 -10.66 15.27
C GLY A 45 7.75 -9.71 15.67
N PHE A 46 8.83 -10.26 16.21
CA PHE A 46 9.94 -9.47 16.76
C PHE A 46 10.72 -8.70 15.69
N GLY A 47 11.05 -7.44 15.99
CA GLY A 47 11.87 -6.58 15.14
C GLY A 47 13.24 -7.20 14.85
N GLY A 48 13.72 -7.07 13.62
CA GLY A 48 14.99 -7.65 13.17
C GLY A 48 14.89 -9.06 12.55
N SER A 49 13.70 -9.66 12.51
CA SER A 49 13.47 -10.99 11.91
C SER A 49 13.55 -11.05 10.36
N GLY A 50 13.92 -9.97 9.69
CA GLY A 50 14.04 -9.93 8.22
C GLY A 50 12.71 -9.86 7.45
N ARG A 51 11.57 -9.74 8.14
CA ARG A 51 10.23 -9.72 7.52
C ARG A 51 9.99 -8.54 6.59
N GLN A 52 10.46 -7.36 6.97
CA GLN A 52 10.42 -6.19 6.09
C GLN A 52 11.14 -6.47 4.76
N SER A 53 12.28 -7.14 4.85
CA SER A 53 13.08 -7.51 3.68
C SER A 53 12.39 -8.59 2.83
N LEU A 54 11.71 -9.54 3.47
CA LEU A 54 10.85 -10.52 2.77
C LEU A 54 9.69 -9.84 2.03
N ILE A 55 8.96 -8.93 2.67
CA ILE A 55 7.85 -8.19 2.04
C ILE A 55 8.35 -7.39 0.83
N ARG A 56 9.50 -6.71 0.99
CA ARG A 56 10.11 -5.95 -0.12
C ARG A 56 10.50 -6.87 -1.28
N LEU A 57 11.11 -8.01 -0.98
CA LEU A 57 11.47 -9.00 -2.00
C LEU A 57 10.23 -9.53 -2.74
N ILE A 58 9.14 -9.80 -2.03
CA ILE A 58 7.93 -10.33 -2.68
C ILE A 58 7.24 -9.24 -3.50
N ALA A 59 7.21 -8.00 -3.01
CA ALA A 59 6.71 -6.88 -3.80
C ALA A 59 7.51 -6.72 -5.11
N HIS A 60 8.84 -6.89 -5.05
CA HIS A 60 9.70 -6.93 -6.25
C HIS A 60 9.31 -8.08 -7.18
N ILE A 61 9.22 -9.31 -6.67
CA ILE A 61 8.84 -10.51 -7.45
C ILE A 61 7.45 -10.35 -8.09
N ALA A 62 6.51 -9.71 -7.39
CA ALA A 62 5.15 -9.49 -7.85
C ALA A 62 4.99 -8.25 -8.75
N ASN A 63 6.07 -7.49 -9.01
CA ASN A 63 6.02 -6.19 -9.69
C ASN A 63 5.06 -5.18 -9.03
N CYS A 64 4.88 -5.30 -7.72
CA CYS A 64 4.07 -4.40 -6.92
C CYS A 64 4.93 -3.25 -6.40
N LYS A 65 4.34 -2.06 -6.31
CA LYS A 65 5.05 -0.91 -5.73
C LYS A 65 5.14 -1.09 -4.21
N PHE A 66 6.35 -1.17 -3.67
CA PHE A 66 6.57 -1.19 -2.22
C PHE A 66 6.84 0.22 -1.69
N GLN A 67 6.04 0.69 -0.75
CA GLN A 67 6.26 1.93 -0.02
C GLN A 67 6.39 1.66 1.47
N ARG A 68 7.47 2.15 2.06
CA ARG A 68 7.65 2.22 3.50
C ARG A 68 7.29 3.63 3.99
N VAL A 69 6.55 3.70 5.09
CA VAL A 69 6.39 4.95 5.86
C VAL A 69 7.63 5.14 6.74
N GLU A 70 8.40 6.18 6.46
CA GLU A 70 9.59 6.56 7.23
C GLU A 70 9.25 7.75 8.14
N VAL A 71 9.02 7.48 9.42
CA VAL A 71 8.70 8.50 10.42
C VAL A 71 9.98 9.08 10.98
N ASN A 72 10.14 10.39 10.88
CA ASN A 72 11.20 11.16 11.54
C ASN A 72 10.63 11.92 12.75
N LYS A 73 11.49 12.54 13.58
CA LYS A 73 11.06 13.28 14.78
C LYS A 73 10.06 14.41 14.50
N SER A 74 10.10 14.96 13.30
CA SER A 74 9.25 16.05 12.83
C SER A 74 7.98 15.57 12.12
N TYR A 75 7.81 14.26 11.92
CA TYR A 75 6.72 13.70 11.13
C TYR A 75 5.38 13.82 11.87
N ARG A 76 4.42 14.47 11.23
CA ARG A 76 3.08 14.71 11.77
C ARG A 76 2.06 14.02 10.87
N GLN A 77 0.80 14.23 11.23
CA GLN A 77 -0.33 13.65 10.51
C GLN A 77 -0.45 14.17 9.08
N MET A 78 0.00 15.40 8.83
CA MET A 78 -0.04 15.98 7.49
C MET A 78 0.88 15.21 6.54
N GLU A 79 2.12 14.96 6.95
CA GLU A 79 3.09 14.19 6.16
C GLU A 79 2.62 12.75 5.96
N PHE A 80 2.01 12.15 6.98
CA PHE A 80 1.39 10.83 6.88
C PHE A 80 0.30 10.78 5.81
N ARG A 81 -0.66 11.71 5.86
CA ARG A 81 -1.74 11.77 4.88
C ARG A 81 -1.23 12.05 3.47
N GLU A 82 -0.19 12.86 3.30
CA GLU A 82 0.44 13.08 2.00
C GLU A 82 1.10 11.81 1.43
N ASP A 83 1.74 11.01 2.28
CA ASP A 83 2.29 9.72 1.83
C ASP A 83 1.18 8.71 1.49
N LEU A 84 0.08 8.69 2.25
CA LEU A 84 -1.10 7.89 1.94
C LEU A 84 -1.72 8.31 0.61
N LYS A 85 -1.94 9.61 0.37
CA LYS A 85 -2.47 10.12 -0.90
C LYS A 85 -1.67 9.59 -2.10
N LYS A 86 -0.35 9.64 -2.05
CA LYS A 86 0.50 9.12 -3.14
C LYS A 86 0.24 7.64 -3.41
N GLN A 87 0.04 6.83 -2.37
CA GLN A 87 -0.28 5.41 -2.53
C GLN A 87 -1.70 5.17 -3.02
N LEU A 88 -2.68 5.92 -2.50
CA LEU A 88 -4.07 5.85 -2.96
C LEU A 88 -4.17 6.15 -4.46
N ARG A 89 -3.44 7.14 -4.98
CA ARG A 89 -3.42 7.44 -6.43
C ARG A 89 -2.79 6.32 -7.25
N VAL A 90 -1.73 5.67 -6.74
CA VAL A 90 -1.13 4.51 -7.42
C VAL A 90 -2.12 3.33 -7.46
N ALA A 91 -2.78 3.04 -6.35
CA ALA A 91 -3.74 1.96 -6.24
C ALA A 91 -5.00 2.21 -7.08
N GLY A 92 -5.56 3.42 -7.01
CA GLY A 92 -6.83 3.78 -7.63
C GLY A 92 -6.71 4.28 -9.08
N GLU A 93 -5.86 5.28 -9.36
CA GLU A 93 -5.75 5.85 -10.72
C GLU A 93 -4.93 4.96 -11.64
N LYS A 94 -3.75 4.49 -11.19
CA LYS A 94 -2.89 3.63 -12.01
C LYS A 94 -3.32 2.17 -12.02
N LYS A 95 -4.29 1.80 -11.16
CA LYS A 95 -4.75 0.42 -10.96
C LYS A 95 -3.60 -0.56 -10.70
N GLN A 96 -2.54 -0.07 -10.05
CA GLN A 96 -1.32 -0.83 -9.81
C GLN A 96 -1.33 -1.35 -8.38
N GLN A 97 -1.06 -2.64 -8.20
CA GLN A 97 -0.91 -3.24 -6.88
C GLN A 97 0.26 -2.60 -6.10
N CYS A 98 0.02 -2.25 -4.84
CA CYS A 98 1.02 -1.63 -3.99
C CYS A 98 0.93 -2.06 -2.52
N PHE A 99 2.09 -2.05 -1.87
CA PHE A 99 2.27 -2.32 -0.46
C PHE A 99 2.54 -1.02 0.29
N LEU A 100 1.75 -0.80 1.34
CA LEU A 100 2.05 0.19 2.35
C LEU A 100 2.54 -0.53 3.59
N TYR A 101 3.85 -0.46 3.85
CA TYR A 101 4.44 -0.98 5.08
C TYR A 101 4.51 0.12 6.15
N VAL A 102 3.85 -0.11 7.28
CA VAL A 102 3.85 0.77 8.44
C VAL A 102 4.42 0.00 9.62
N SER A 103 5.59 0.42 10.12
CA SER A 103 6.22 -0.25 11.27
C SER A 103 5.50 0.10 12.57
N ASP A 104 5.37 -0.86 13.49
CA ASP A 104 4.85 -0.64 14.86
C ASP A 104 5.52 0.53 15.58
N ASN A 105 6.86 0.64 15.46
CA ASN A 105 7.65 1.71 16.05
C ASN A 105 7.28 3.12 15.54
N HIS A 106 6.61 3.19 14.39
CA HIS A 106 6.20 4.42 13.72
C HIS A 106 4.74 4.78 14.00
N ILE A 107 3.98 3.88 14.62
CA ILE A 107 2.60 4.11 15.07
C ILE A 107 2.65 4.82 16.43
N VAL A 108 3.09 6.08 16.40
CA VAL A 108 3.29 6.88 17.62
C VAL A 108 2.00 7.61 18.02
N LYS A 109 1.03 7.72 17.11
CA LYS A 109 -0.19 8.53 17.28
C LYS A 109 -1.44 7.72 16.94
N GLU A 110 -2.45 7.84 17.79
CA GLU A 110 -3.77 7.23 17.62
C GLU A 110 -4.43 7.63 16.29
N THR A 111 -4.23 8.87 15.86
CA THR A 111 -4.75 9.38 14.58
C THR A 111 -4.22 8.63 13.35
N PHE A 112 -3.03 8.01 13.42
CA PHE A 112 -2.52 7.20 12.32
C PHE A 112 -3.26 5.88 12.23
N LEU A 113 -3.59 5.28 13.38
CA LEU A 113 -4.38 4.05 13.45
C LEU A 113 -5.80 4.29 12.96
N GLU A 114 -6.40 5.44 13.27
CA GLU A 114 -7.72 5.81 12.75
C GLU A 114 -7.72 5.88 11.21
N ASP A 115 -6.74 6.58 10.62
CA ASP A 115 -6.59 6.70 9.17
C ASP A 115 -6.35 5.32 8.52
N ILE A 116 -5.50 4.47 9.12
CA ILE A 116 -5.28 3.08 8.66
C ILE A 116 -6.57 2.25 8.77
N ASN A 117 -7.30 2.35 9.89
CA ASN A 117 -8.52 1.58 10.10
C ASN A 117 -9.62 1.97 9.11
N ASN A 118 -9.76 3.27 8.80
CA ASN A 118 -10.68 3.74 7.78
C ASN A 118 -10.31 3.16 6.39
N LEU A 119 -9.02 3.15 6.07
CA LEU A 119 -8.52 2.57 4.83
C LEU A 119 -8.78 1.05 4.74
N LEU A 120 -8.59 0.32 5.84
CA LEU A 120 -8.83 -1.13 5.91
C LEU A 120 -10.32 -1.49 5.75
N ASN A 121 -11.21 -0.72 6.37
CA ASN A 121 -12.65 -1.03 6.40
C ASN A 121 -13.39 -0.55 5.14
N ILE A 122 -13.14 0.71 4.75
CA ILE A 122 -13.94 1.42 3.75
C ILE A 122 -13.13 1.71 2.48
N GLY A 123 -11.80 1.70 2.55
CA GLY A 123 -10.93 2.04 1.42
C GLY A 123 -10.73 3.53 1.22
N GLU A 124 -11.17 4.35 2.19
CA GLU A 124 -11.15 5.80 2.12
C GLU A 124 -10.72 6.36 3.48
N ILE A 125 -10.11 7.54 3.45
CA ILE A 125 -9.83 8.34 4.65
C ILE A 125 -10.65 9.63 4.55
N PRO A 126 -11.53 9.93 5.54
CA PRO A 126 -12.35 11.12 5.51
C PRO A 126 -11.54 12.41 5.38
N ASN A 127 -11.98 13.31 4.50
CA ASN A 127 -11.36 14.61 4.25
C ASN A 127 -9.86 14.53 3.90
N ILE A 128 -9.41 13.44 3.28
CA ILE A 128 -8.03 13.34 2.82
C ILE A 128 -7.79 14.20 1.59
N TRP A 129 -8.76 14.26 0.67
CA TRP A 129 -8.65 15.03 -0.57
C TRP A 129 -9.15 16.45 -0.42
N GLN A 130 -8.40 17.40 -0.96
CA GLN A 130 -8.92 18.74 -1.24
C GLN A 130 -9.87 18.69 -2.43
N SER A 131 -10.78 19.68 -2.54
CA SER A 131 -11.78 19.71 -3.62
C SER A 131 -11.15 19.57 -5.01
N GLU A 132 -10.07 20.31 -5.26
CA GLU A 132 -9.31 20.30 -6.51
C GLU A 132 -8.66 18.93 -6.80
N GLU A 133 -8.11 18.27 -5.78
CA GLU A 133 -7.51 16.94 -5.92
C GLU A 133 -8.57 15.89 -6.25
N ALA A 134 -9.72 15.95 -5.59
CA ALA A 134 -10.82 15.05 -5.84
C ALA A 134 -11.44 15.26 -7.24
N ASP A 135 -11.55 16.51 -7.71
CA ASP A 135 -11.96 16.79 -9.08
C ASP A 135 -10.98 16.19 -10.10
N ALA A 136 -9.67 16.33 -9.86
CA ALA A 136 -8.66 15.73 -10.73
C ALA A 136 -8.75 14.19 -10.78
N ILE A 137 -9.04 13.52 -9.65
CA ILE A 137 -9.25 12.06 -9.60
C ILE A 137 -10.49 11.69 -10.40
N VAL A 138 -11.59 12.43 -10.23
CA VAL A 138 -12.86 12.18 -10.91
C VAL A 138 -12.70 12.33 -12.42
N ASP A 139 -12.03 13.39 -12.88
CA ASP A 139 -11.79 13.59 -14.31
C ASP A 139 -10.89 12.51 -14.91
N SER A 140 -9.86 12.08 -14.18
CA SER A 140 -8.97 10.97 -14.56
C SER A 140 -9.73 9.65 -14.72
N LEU A 141 -10.70 9.37 -13.85
CA LEU A 141 -11.38 8.07 -13.78
C LEU A 141 -12.77 8.03 -14.41
N ARG A 142 -13.35 9.16 -14.80
CA ARG A 142 -14.73 9.23 -15.35
C ARG A 142 -14.94 8.27 -16.53
N ASN A 143 -13.98 8.21 -17.46
CA ASN A 143 -14.05 7.31 -18.60
C ASN A 143 -13.96 5.85 -18.17
N SER A 144 -13.01 5.53 -17.29
CA SER A 144 -12.85 4.18 -16.75
C SER A 144 -14.05 3.72 -15.92
N ALA A 145 -14.69 4.63 -15.17
CA ALA A 145 -15.88 4.33 -14.38
C ALA A 145 -17.06 3.99 -15.29
N LYS A 146 -17.24 4.76 -16.37
CA LYS A 146 -18.27 4.52 -17.39
C LYS A 146 -18.08 3.17 -18.08
N GLU A 147 -16.85 2.83 -18.46
CA GLU A 147 -16.52 1.51 -19.05
C GLU A 147 -16.79 0.36 -18.08
N ALA A 148 -16.58 0.58 -16.78
CA ALA A 148 -16.91 -0.38 -15.72
C ALA A 148 -18.41 -0.40 -15.35
N GLY A 149 -19.28 0.30 -16.09
CA GLY A 149 -20.73 0.36 -15.85
C GLY A 149 -21.11 1.11 -14.57
N ARG A 150 -20.24 1.97 -14.05
CA ARG A 150 -20.50 2.83 -12.90
C ARG A 150 -21.08 4.18 -13.34
N GLY A 151 -21.72 4.89 -12.42
CA GLY A 151 -22.18 6.25 -12.67
C GLY A 151 -21.02 7.21 -12.93
N VAL A 152 -21.32 8.32 -13.61
CA VAL A 152 -20.34 9.37 -13.96
C VAL A 152 -20.40 10.59 -13.03
N GLY A 153 -21.30 10.54 -12.04
CA GLY A 153 -21.39 11.54 -10.99
C GLY A 153 -20.13 11.54 -10.11
N ARG A 154 -19.84 12.66 -9.46
CA ARG A 154 -18.66 12.82 -8.59
C ARG A 154 -18.57 11.69 -7.57
N ASP A 155 -19.68 11.42 -6.86
CA ASP A 155 -19.74 10.42 -5.81
C ASP A 155 -19.59 8.99 -6.35
N ASP A 156 -20.18 8.70 -7.51
CA ASP A 156 -20.08 7.37 -8.14
C ASP A 156 -18.65 7.05 -8.59
N VAL A 157 -17.96 8.05 -9.19
CA VAL A 157 -16.57 7.89 -9.62
C VAL A 157 -15.64 7.78 -8.42
N MET A 158 -15.90 8.53 -7.35
CA MET A 158 -15.12 8.45 -6.12
C MET A 158 -15.33 7.10 -5.40
N ALA A 159 -16.56 6.58 -5.38
CA ALA A 159 -16.84 5.23 -4.91
C ALA A 159 -16.12 4.17 -5.76
N TYR A 160 -16.10 4.33 -7.09
CA TYR A 160 -15.33 3.46 -7.97
C TYR A 160 -13.83 3.51 -7.66
N PHE A 161 -13.26 4.70 -7.47
CA PHE A 161 -11.86 4.85 -7.02
C PHE A 161 -11.60 4.09 -5.72
N ASN A 162 -12.46 4.24 -4.71
CA ASN A 162 -12.31 3.54 -3.43
C ASN A 162 -12.34 2.01 -3.61
N THR A 163 -13.16 1.49 -4.53
CA THR A 163 -13.14 0.05 -4.84
C THR A 163 -11.82 -0.41 -5.46
N LEU A 164 -11.22 0.40 -6.34
CA LEU A 164 -9.90 0.13 -6.93
C LEU A 164 -8.78 0.23 -5.89
N VAL A 165 -8.86 1.20 -4.99
CA VAL A 165 -7.93 1.31 -3.86
C VAL A 165 -7.97 0.02 -3.04
N ARG A 166 -9.15 -0.45 -2.64
CA ARG A 166 -9.27 -1.67 -1.83
C ARG A 166 -8.77 -2.92 -2.54
N SER A 167 -8.91 -3.00 -3.86
CA SER A 167 -8.44 -4.18 -4.60
C SER A 167 -6.93 -4.20 -4.79
N ASN A 168 -6.29 -3.02 -4.81
CA ASN A 168 -4.89 -2.88 -5.23
C ASN A 168 -3.95 -2.46 -4.10
N LEU A 169 -4.45 -1.85 -3.03
CA LEU A 169 -3.64 -1.44 -1.89
C LEU A 169 -3.68 -2.52 -0.80
N HIS A 170 -2.50 -3.02 -0.45
CA HIS A 170 -2.30 -3.95 0.64
C HIS A 170 -1.56 -3.23 1.77
N VAL A 171 -2.24 -3.02 2.89
CA VAL A 171 -1.60 -2.46 4.09
C VAL A 171 -0.93 -3.60 4.86
N VAL A 172 0.32 -3.38 5.25
CA VAL A 172 1.12 -4.29 6.05
C VAL A 172 1.63 -3.57 7.29
N LEU A 173 1.24 -4.10 8.44
CA LEU A 173 1.68 -3.67 9.77
C LEU A 173 2.77 -4.65 10.25
#